data_AF-A0A522B676-F1
#
_entry.id   AF-A0A522B676-F1
#
_cell.length_a   1.000
_cell.length_b   1.000
_cell.length_c   1.000
_cell.angle_alpha   90.00
_cell.angle_beta   90.00
_cell.angle_gamma   90.00
#
_symmetry.space_group_name_H-M   'P 1'
#
loop_
_entity.id
_entity.type
_entity.pdbx_description
1 polymer ?
#
loop_
_entity_poly.entity_id
_entity_poly.type
_entity_poly.pdbx_seq_one_letter_code
_entity_poly.pdbx_strand_id
1 'polypeptide(L)'
;MELPDLGRPMPEAAVPGEPPSIVELVRRGVMDADLAGLVWALVEGRIPLIVAAPEHLRATGAATDILRGILASLRPDLGLVGLDELRMGEPLTSRTARAIVHGERPGGFVRADSLQAVRDNLGSDPPLGLTDDELSFLGCVLVLAEDAAPPVDAADPSMAAHRPIRVAAAHYVRPLHRDEHGHPQQLGPAVLATWDPARGAFEHFAWGVLPEIAARLARRAGDLEADLHHRRDDIGGLATAGVTSLAEVGRLIAGYRVGYGHAHDTKGH
;
A
#
# COMPACT_ATOMS: atom_id res chain seq x y z
N MET A 1 -38.90 6.50 -24.71
CA MET A 1 -38.84 5.05 -24.47
C MET A 1 -37.51 4.80 -23.79
N GLU A 2 -37.48 4.93 -22.46
CA GLU A 2 -36.30 4.63 -21.66
C GLU A 2 -36.03 3.13 -21.79
N LEU A 3 -34.82 2.77 -22.20
CA LEU A 3 -34.36 1.40 -22.12
C LEU A 3 -34.39 0.98 -20.63
N PRO A 4 -34.96 -0.18 -20.29
CA PRO A 4 -34.87 -0.69 -18.93
C PRO A 4 -33.39 -0.78 -18.56
N ASP A 5 -33.04 -0.28 -17.37
CA ASP A 5 -31.75 -0.49 -16.74
C ASP A 5 -31.49 -2.00 -16.70
N LEU A 6 -30.72 -2.49 -17.67
CA LEU A 6 -30.31 -3.89 -17.79
C LEU A 6 -29.35 -4.13 -16.65
N GLY A 7 -29.94 -4.44 -15.49
CA GLY A 7 -29.32 -4.44 -14.17
C GLY A 7 -27.85 -4.76 -14.22
N ARG A 8 -27.02 -3.75 -13.95
CA ARG A 8 -25.61 -4.00 -13.65
C ARG A 8 -25.60 -5.09 -12.57
N PRO A 9 -24.82 -6.18 -12.76
CA PRO A 9 -24.75 -7.23 -11.77
C PRO A 9 -24.43 -6.60 -10.42
N MET A 10 -25.20 -6.96 -9.39
CA MET A 10 -24.97 -6.44 -8.06
C MET A 10 -23.53 -6.76 -7.63
N PRO A 11 -22.86 -5.84 -6.92
CA PRO A 11 -21.53 -6.10 -6.37
C PRO A 11 -21.52 -7.39 -5.55
N GLU A 12 -20.45 -8.14 -5.67
CA GLU A 12 -20.23 -9.34 -4.88
C GLU A 12 -20.04 -8.94 -3.41
N ALA A 13 -20.78 -9.59 -2.50
CA ALA A 13 -20.65 -9.32 -1.08
C ALA A 13 -19.25 -9.72 -0.59
N ALA A 14 -18.70 -8.96 0.36
CA ALA A 14 -17.46 -9.34 1.02
C ALA A 14 -17.64 -10.66 1.79
N VAL A 15 -16.66 -11.56 1.67
CA VAL A 15 -16.68 -12.84 2.37
C VAL A 15 -16.24 -12.61 3.83
N PRO A 16 -17.03 -13.05 4.83
CA PRO A 16 -16.63 -12.93 6.23
C PRO A 16 -15.31 -13.65 6.51
N GLY A 17 -14.39 -12.96 7.20
CA GLY A 17 -13.07 -13.50 7.56
C GLY A 17 -11.99 -13.32 6.50
N GLU A 18 -12.32 -12.84 5.29
CA GLU A 18 -11.31 -12.40 4.33
C GLU A 18 -10.73 -11.03 4.71
N PRO A 19 -9.44 -10.78 4.41
CA PRO A 19 -8.85 -9.47 4.59
C PRO A 19 -9.56 -8.43 3.69
N PRO A 20 -9.70 -7.17 4.15
CA PRO A 20 -10.37 -6.13 3.38
C PRO A 20 -9.61 -5.81 2.10
N SER A 21 -10.30 -5.78 0.96
CA SER A 21 -9.71 -5.34 -0.32
C SER A 21 -9.20 -3.90 -0.26
N ILE A 22 -8.32 -3.51 -1.19
CA ILE A 22 -7.85 -2.12 -1.26
C ILE A 22 -9.00 -1.11 -1.41
N VAL A 23 -10.07 -1.48 -2.11
CA VAL A 23 -11.27 -0.64 -2.26
C VAL A 23 -12.04 -0.54 -0.94
N GLU A 24 -12.16 -1.64 -0.18
CA GLU A 24 -12.75 -1.61 1.15
C GLU A 24 -11.92 -0.77 2.13
N LEU A 25 -10.59 -0.79 2.02
CA LEU A 25 -9.71 0.09 2.80
C LEU A 25 -9.95 1.58 2.49
N VAL A 26 -10.17 1.92 1.21
CA VAL A 26 -10.54 3.28 0.80
C VAL A 26 -11.92 3.66 1.34
N ARG A 27 -12.91 2.76 1.23
CA ARG A 27 -14.26 2.98 1.76
C ARG A 27 -14.28 3.19 3.26
N ARG A 28 -13.42 2.49 4.01
CA ARG A 28 -13.23 2.66 5.47
C ARG A 28 -12.41 3.90 5.84
N GLY A 29 -11.81 4.57 4.87
CA GLY A 29 -10.93 5.73 5.10
C GLY A 29 -9.58 5.37 5.72
N VAL A 30 -9.14 4.10 5.59
CA VAL A 30 -7.80 3.67 6.03
C VAL A 30 -6.72 4.37 5.19
N MET A 31 -7.00 4.54 3.90
CA MET A 31 -6.27 5.37 2.94
C MET A 31 -7.28 6.01 2.00
N ASP A 32 -6.89 7.00 1.21
CA ASP A 32 -7.75 7.53 0.16
C ASP A 32 -7.42 6.92 -1.22
N ALA A 33 -8.22 7.28 -2.23
CA ALA A 33 -8.06 6.74 -3.57
C ALA A 33 -6.75 7.19 -4.25
N ASP A 34 -6.26 8.40 -3.94
CA ASP A 34 -4.99 8.90 -4.47
C ASP A 34 -3.80 8.07 -3.94
N LEU A 35 -3.74 7.82 -2.61
CA LEU A 35 -2.71 6.96 -2.02
C LEU A 35 -2.84 5.50 -2.51
N ALA A 36 -4.08 4.98 -2.59
CA ALA A 36 -4.32 3.64 -3.08
C ALA A 36 -3.88 3.44 -4.54
N GLY A 37 -4.13 4.43 -5.41
CA GLY A 37 -3.68 4.42 -6.81
C GLY A 37 -2.15 4.42 -6.92
N LEU A 38 -1.46 5.18 -6.07
CA LEU A 38 0.00 5.15 -5.99
C LEU A 38 0.53 3.80 -5.50
N VAL A 39 -0.03 3.26 -4.42
CA VAL A 39 0.34 1.92 -3.91
C VAL A 39 0.12 0.85 -4.98
N TRP A 40 -0.96 0.94 -5.75
CA TRP A 40 -1.19 0.06 -6.90
C TRP A 40 -0.04 0.13 -7.91
N ALA A 41 0.32 1.34 -8.38
CA ALA A 41 1.41 1.50 -9.35
C ALA A 41 2.76 0.97 -8.82
N LEU A 42 3.05 1.20 -7.54
CA LEU A 42 4.29 0.72 -6.91
C LEU A 42 4.33 -0.82 -6.81
N VAL A 43 3.28 -1.45 -6.31
CA VAL A 43 3.20 -2.92 -6.16
C VAL A 43 3.21 -3.61 -7.53
N GLU A 44 2.52 -3.06 -8.53
CA GLU A 44 2.56 -3.57 -9.91
C GLU A 44 3.99 -3.48 -10.48
N GLY A 45 4.69 -2.38 -10.18
CA GLY A 45 6.10 -2.18 -10.45
C GLY A 45 7.07 -3.07 -9.67
N ARG A 46 6.55 -4.02 -8.88
CA ARG A 46 7.32 -4.88 -7.97
C ARG A 46 8.14 -4.12 -6.94
N ILE A 47 7.71 -2.92 -6.57
CA ILE A 47 8.26 -2.21 -5.42
C ILE A 47 7.64 -2.84 -4.17
N PRO A 48 8.45 -3.31 -3.21
CA PRO A 48 7.91 -3.98 -2.03
C PRO A 48 7.00 -3.08 -1.20
N LEU A 49 6.02 -3.68 -0.53
CA LEU A 49 5.11 -3.00 0.38
C LEU A 49 5.31 -3.46 1.82
N ILE A 50 5.74 -2.55 2.68
CA ILE A 50 5.89 -2.76 4.12
C ILE A 50 4.74 -2.07 4.84
N VAL A 51 4.11 -2.78 5.77
CA VAL A 51 3.17 -2.19 6.73
C VAL A 51 3.82 -2.16 8.10
N ALA A 52 4.03 -0.96 8.63
CA ALA A 52 4.48 -0.74 9.99
C ALA A 52 3.28 -0.45 10.89
N ALA A 53 3.14 -1.16 12.00
CA ALA A 53 2.10 -0.84 12.98
C ALA A 53 2.58 -1.06 14.43
N PRO A 54 2.01 -0.33 15.40
CA PRO A 54 2.24 -0.55 16.82
C PRO A 54 1.71 -1.91 17.28
N GLU A 55 2.19 -2.36 18.44
CA GLU A 55 1.90 -3.70 18.99
C GLU A 55 0.40 -3.99 19.18
N HIS A 56 -0.40 -2.99 19.56
CA HIS A 56 -1.84 -3.19 19.75
C HIS A 56 -2.58 -3.50 18.44
N LEU A 57 -2.19 -2.87 17.32
CA LEU A 57 -2.73 -3.19 15.99
C LEU A 57 -2.24 -4.53 15.45
N ARG A 58 -1.06 -4.99 15.91
CA ARG A 58 -0.59 -6.35 15.63
C ARG A 58 -1.43 -7.38 16.37
N ALA A 59 -1.70 -7.14 17.65
CA ALA A 59 -2.44 -8.07 18.50
C ALA A 59 -3.86 -8.36 18.00
N THR A 60 -4.48 -7.39 17.30
CA THR A 60 -5.80 -7.55 16.67
C THR A 60 -5.75 -8.20 15.28
N GLY A 61 -4.55 -8.38 14.69
CA GLY A 61 -4.38 -8.89 13.32
C GLY A 61 -4.60 -7.84 12.21
N ALA A 62 -5.04 -6.63 12.56
CA ALA A 62 -5.45 -5.61 11.59
C ALA A 62 -4.35 -5.21 10.61
N ALA A 63 -3.11 -5.06 11.08
CA ALA A 63 -1.98 -4.70 10.22
C ALA A 63 -1.67 -5.78 9.18
N THR A 64 -1.77 -7.05 9.57
CA THR A 64 -1.61 -8.20 8.69
C THR A 64 -2.73 -8.27 7.66
N ASP A 65 -3.99 -8.07 8.10
CA ASP A 65 -5.14 -8.12 7.19
C ASP A 65 -5.10 -6.99 6.18
N ILE A 66 -4.68 -5.78 6.58
CA ILE A 66 -4.47 -4.66 5.66
C ILE A 66 -3.40 -5.02 4.61
N LEU A 67 -2.23 -5.51 5.03
CA LEU A 67 -1.16 -5.92 4.10
C LEU A 67 -1.64 -7.00 3.12
N ARG A 68 -2.29 -8.06 3.63
CA ARG A 68 -2.79 -9.18 2.82
C ARG A 68 -3.86 -8.72 1.85
N GLY A 69 -4.79 -7.88 2.31
CA GLY A 69 -5.86 -7.33 1.50
C GLY A 69 -5.37 -6.47 0.35
N ILE A 70 -4.38 -5.60 0.60
CA ILE A 70 -3.72 -4.80 -0.45
C ILE A 70 -3.04 -5.74 -1.46
N LEU A 71 -2.18 -6.64 -1.00
CA LEU A 71 -1.42 -7.49 -1.91
C LEU A 71 -2.31 -8.46 -2.70
N ALA A 72 -3.33 -9.06 -2.09
CA ALA A 72 -4.26 -9.94 -2.79
C ALA A 72 -5.12 -9.18 -3.82
N SER A 73 -5.44 -7.90 -3.56
CA SER A 73 -6.15 -7.04 -4.53
C SER A 73 -5.26 -6.73 -5.75
N LEU A 74 -3.97 -6.47 -5.54
CA LEU A 74 -3.05 -5.95 -6.55
C LEU A 74 -2.22 -7.04 -7.26
N ARG A 75 -2.04 -8.18 -6.60
CA ARG A 75 -1.34 -9.38 -7.07
C ARG A 75 -2.26 -10.59 -7.00
N PRO A 76 -3.36 -10.61 -7.78
CA PRO A 76 -4.28 -11.73 -7.81
C PRO A 76 -3.61 -13.03 -8.27
N ASP A 77 -2.45 -12.95 -8.92
CA ASP A 77 -1.60 -14.09 -9.27
C ASP A 77 -1.00 -14.81 -8.05
N LEU A 78 -0.77 -14.10 -6.95
CA LEU A 78 -0.34 -14.70 -5.68
C LEU A 78 -1.53 -15.31 -4.92
N GLY A 79 -2.68 -14.62 -4.95
CA GLY A 79 -3.87 -14.98 -4.19
C GLY A 79 -3.63 -15.03 -2.67
N LEU A 80 -4.65 -15.42 -1.90
CA LEU A 80 -4.49 -15.55 -0.43
C LEU A 80 -3.59 -16.74 -0.04
N VAL A 81 -3.68 -17.85 -0.79
CA VAL A 81 -2.88 -19.06 -0.53
C VAL A 81 -1.38 -18.76 -0.67
N GLY A 82 -0.95 -18.09 -1.75
CA GLY A 82 0.45 -17.75 -1.93
C GLY A 82 0.96 -16.75 -0.87
N LEU A 83 0.11 -15.83 -0.41
CA LEU A 83 0.46 -14.94 0.70
C LEU A 83 0.60 -15.68 2.04
N ASP A 84 -0.18 -16.75 2.26
CA ASP A 84 -0.06 -17.60 3.45
C ASP A 84 1.22 -18.45 3.43
N GLU A 85 1.59 -18.98 2.27
CA GLU A 85 2.87 -19.70 2.07
C GLU A 85 4.08 -18.79 2.35
N LEU A 86 3.98 -17.51 1.98
CA LEU A 86 4.99 -16.48 2.28
C LEU A 86 5.00 -16.04 3.75
N ARG A 87 4.08 -16.57 4.58
CA ARG A 87 3.94 -16.24 6.01
C ARG A 87 3.82 -14.74 6.24
N MET A 88 2.89 -14.11 5.54
CA MET A 88 2.68 -12.65 5.64
C MET A 88 2.12 -12.19 6.99
N GLY A 89 1.66 -13.12 7.83
CA GLY A 89 1.21 -12.82 9.20
C GLY A 89 2.30 -12.77 10.27
N GLU A 90 3.53 -13.18 9.94
CA GLU A 90 4.67 -13.06 10.86
C GLU A 90 5.35 -11.69 10.69
N PRO A 91 5.72 -11.01 11.80
CA PRO A 91 6.52 -9.80 11.72
C PRO A 91 7.88 -10.07 11.04
N LEU A 92 8.31 -9.12 10.23
CA LEU A 92 9.60 -9.16 9.58
C LEU A 92 10.71 -9.17 10.62
N THR A 93 11.63 -10.08 10.37
CA THR A 93 12.95 -10.17 10.99
C THR A 93 13.98 -9.71 9.96
N SER A 94 15.20 -9.42 10.38
CA SER A 94 16.27 -9.05 9.42
C SER A 94 16.50 -10.12 8.34
N ARG A 95 16.30 -11.40 8.68
CA ARG A 95 16.37 -12.50 7.69
C ARG A 95 15.26 -12.41 6.62
N THR A 96 14.01 -12.20 7.04
CA THR A 96 12.88 -12.14 6.09
C THR A 96 12.82 -10.81 5.36
N ALA A 97 13.33 -9.73 5.96
CA ALA A 97 13.54 -8.45 5.29
C ALA A 97 14.57 -8.55 4.17
N ARG A 98 15.63 -9.36 4.29
CA ARG A 98 16.56 -9.61 3.17
C ARG A 98 15.90 -10.29 1.98
N ALA A 99 14.94 -11.19 2.20
CA ALA A 99 14.16 -11.77 1.09
C ALA A 99 13.38 -10.69 0.31
N ILE A 100 12.95 -9.61 0.98
CA ILE A 100 12.35 -8.45 0.31
C ILE A 100 13.39 -7.68 -0.49
N VAL A 101 14.57 -7.40 0.10
CA VAL A 101 15.68 -6.69 -0.56
C VAL A 101 16.13 -7.41 -1.84
N HIS A 102 16.12 -8.75 -1.84
CA HIS A 102 16.46 -9.57 -3.01
C HIS A 102 15.29 -9.80 -3.99
N GLY A 103 14.11 -9.25 -3.72
CA GLY A 103 12.93 -9.36 -4.59
C GLY A 103 12.23 -10.72 -4.53
N GLU A 104 12.55 -11.55 -3.54
CA GLU A 104 11.93 -12.87 -3.32
C GLU A 104 10.58 -12.77 -2.60
N ARG A 105 10.30 -11.62 -1.98
CA ARG A 105 9.07 -11.35 -1.23
C ARG A 105 8.48 -9.99 -1.57
N PRO A 106 7.15 -9.89 -1.82
CA PRO A 106 6.52 -8.64 -2.26
C PRO A 106 6.30 -7.60 -1.15
N GLY A 107 6.55 -7.96 0.12
CA GLY A 107 6.25 -7.09 1.25
C GLY A 107 6.28 -7.79 2.59
N GLY A 108 5.90 -7.09 3.65
CA GLY A 108 5.84 -7.66 4.99
C GLY A 108 5.36 -6.69 6.04
N PHE A 109 5.14 -7.20 7.25
CA PHE A 109 4.69 -6.43 8.38
C PHE A 109 5.85 -6.17 9.35
N VAL A 110 6.02 -4.96 9.87
CA VAL A 110 7.02 -4.64 10.92
C VAL A 110 6.30 -4.05 12.13
N ARG A 111 6.70 -4.47 13.33
CA ARG A 111 6.26 -3.81 14.55
C ARG A 111 7.01 -2.48 14.70
N ALA A 112 6.36 -1.38 14.37
CA ALA A 112 6.92 -0.02 14.45
C ALA A 112 5.81 1.01 14.27
N ASP A 113 5.98 2.18 14.87
CA ASP A 113 5.05 3.32 14.80
C ASP A 113 5.58 4.46 13.91
N SER A 114 6.75 4.27 13.29
CA SER A 114 7.41 5.24 12.44
C SER A 114 8.39 4.57 11.48
N LEU A 115 8.76 5.25 10.39
CA LEU A 115 9.80 4.77 9.49
C LEU A 115 11.16 4.64 10.19
N GLN A 116 11.49 5.56 11.11
CA GLN A 116 12.73 5.48 11.87
C GLN A 116 12.75 4.20 12.72
N ALA A 117 11.66 3.90 13.45
CA ALA A 117 11.55 2.65 14.21
C ALA A 117 11.63 1.41 13.32
N VAL A 118 11.11 1.44 12.09
CA VAL A 118 11.30 0.33 11.11
C VAL A 118 12.79 0.14 10.81
N ARG A 119 13.52 1.22 10.52
CA ARG A 119 14.95 1.17 10.21
C ARG A 119 15.75 0.66 11.40
N ASP A 120 15.49 1.20 12.58
CA ASP A 120 16.16 0.82 13.82
C ASP A 120 15.93 -0.66 14.12
N ASN A 121 14.67 -1.13 14.05
CA ASN A 121 14.33 -2.53 14.35
C ASN A 121 14.93 -3.53 13.36
N LEU A 122 15.05 -3.17 12.08
CA LEU A 122 15.62 -4.08 11.07
C LEU A 122 17.15 -4.03 11.04
N GLY A 123 17.75 -2.91 11.47
CA GLY A 123 19.20 -2.67 11.50
C GLY A 123 19.90 -2.93 12.85
N SER A 124 19.15 -3.12 13.96
CA SER A 124 19.69 -3.10 15.32
C SER A 124 20.71 -4.20 15.67
N ASP A 125 20.76 -5.31 14.93
CA ASP A 125 21.48 -6.51 15.35
C ASP A 125 22.70 -6.86 14.47
N PRO A 126 23.77 -6.04 14.35
CA PRO A 126 24.94 -6.43 13.56
C PRO A 126 25.58 -7.76 14.03
N PRO A 127 26.03 -8.65 13.11
CA PRO A 127 25.97 -8.54 11.64
C PRO A 127 24.66 -9.06 11.02
N LEU A 128 23.70 -9.46 11.84
CA LEU A 128 22.43 -10.07 11.41
C LEU A 128 21.40 -9.03 10.95
N GLY A 129 21.48 -7.79 11.44
CA GLY A 129 20.68 -6.64 11.02
C GLY A 129 20.96 -6.20 9.58
N LEU A 130 20.01 -5.50 8.97
CA LEU A 130 20.19 -4.95 7.62
C LEU A 130 21.21 -3.79 7.64
N THR A 131 22.04 -3.72 6.61
CA THR A 131 22.90 -2.54 6.38
C THR A 131 22.08 -1.35 5.89
N ASP A 132 22.64 -0.13 5.95
CA ASP A 132 21.98 1.05 5.39
C ASP A 132 21.65 0.90 3.89
N ASP A 133 22.53 0.23 3.15
CA ASP A 133 22.31 -0.12 1.75
C ASP A 133 21.12 -1.07 1.60
N GLU A 134 21.06 -2.15 2.38
CA GLU A 134 19.93 -3.09 2.37
C GLU A 134 18.62 -2.39 2.77
N LEU A 135 18.65 -1.51 3.78
CA LEU A 135 17.49 -0.72 4.20
C LEU A 135 16.97 0.21 3.09
N SER A 136 17.80 0.63 2.14
CA SER A 136 17.38 1.48 1.00
C SER A 136 16.47 0.75 0.00
N PHE A 137 16.38 -0.58 0.08
CA PHE A 137 15.57 -1.41 -0.83
C PHE A 137 14.19 -1.80 -0.26
N LEU A 138 13.81 -1.29 0.91
CA LEU A 138 12.52 -1.62 1.54
C LEU A 138 11.28 -1.19 0.73
N GLY A 139 11.41 -0.25 -0.22
CA GLY A 139 10.33 0.15 -1.12
C GLY A 139 9.33 1.11 -0.47
N CYS A 140 8.04 0.77 -0.52
CA CYS A 140 6.96 1.57 0.07
C CYS A 140 6.70 1.14 1.51
N VAL A 141 6.61 2.09 2.44
CA VAL A 141 6.31 1.83 3.86
C VAL A 141 5.06 2.60 4.27
N LEU A 142 4.01 1.88 4.66
CA LEU A 142 2.79 2.43 5.24
C LEU A 142 2.87 2.31 6.76
N VAL A 143 2.79 3.44 7.46
CA VAL A 143 2.75 3.48 8.93
C VAL A 143 1.29 3.59 9.36
N LEU A 144 0.79 2.60 10.10
CA LEU A 144 -0.58 2.56 10.60
C LEU A 144 -0.68 3.17 12.00
N ALA A 145 -1.76 3.90 12.24
CA ALA A 145 -2.15 4.37 13.56
C ALA A 145 -3.67 4.33 13.72
N GLU A 146 -4.14 4.36 14.96
CA GLU A 146 -5.54 4.68 15.25
C GLU A 146 -5.72 6.20 15.33
N ASP A 147 -6.89 6.69 14.93
CA ASP A 147 -7.27 8.09 15.19
C ASP A 147 -7.17 8.43 16.68
N ALA A 148 -7.01 9.72 16.99
CA ALA A 148 -7.02 10.20 18.36
C ALA A 148 -8.33 9.78 19.05
N ALA A 149 -8.24 9.47 20.35
CA ALA A 149 -9.43 9.22 21.14
C ALA A 149 -10.34 10.47 21.13
N PRO A 150 -11.67 10.29 21.12
CA PRO A 150 -12.57 11.42 21.25
C PRO A 150 -12.28 12.17 22.57
N PRO A 151 -12.51 13.49 22.64
CA PRO A 151 -12.20 14.29 23.81
C PRO A 151 -13.04 13.96 25.05
N VAL A 152 -14.11 13.16 24.88
CA VAL A 152 -14.97 12.68 25.96
C VAL A 152 -14.84 11.16 25.98
N ASP A 153 -14.34 10.64 27.09
CA ASP A 153 -14.28 9.21 27.32
C ASP A 153 -15.70 8.62 27.41
N ALA A 154 -15.88 7.43 26.88
CA ALA A 154 -17.10 6.67 27.13
C ALA A 154 -17.22 6.40 28.64
N ALA A 155 -18.42 6.58 29.19
CA ALA A 155 -18.69 6.29 30.61
C ALA A 155 -18.38 4.81 30.97
N ASP A 156 -18.45 3.92 29.97
CA ASP A 156 -18.02 2.53 30.06
C ASP A 156 -16.96 2.27 28.96
N PRO A 157 -15.71 1.92 29.32
CA PRO A 157 -14.65 1.59 28.35
C PRO A 157 -15.00 0.43 27.41
N SER A 158 -15.87 -0.50 27.83
CA SER A 158 -16.31 -1.62 27.00
C SER A 158 -17.24 -1.21 25.86
N MET A 159 -17.84 -0.02 25.98
CA MET A 159 -18.72 0.59 24.98
C MET A 159 -18.01 1.63 24.11
N ALA A 160 -16.70 1.84 24.31
CA ALA A 160 -15.93 2.75 23.49
C ALA A 160 -15.89 2.25 22.04
N ALA A 161 -16.33 3.09 21.11
CA ALA A 161 -16.24 2.79 19.69
C ALA A 161 -14.78 2.53 19.31
N HIS A 162 -14.55 1.50 18.49
CA HIS A 162 -13.22 1.24 17.96
C HIS A 162 -12.76 2.45 17.14
N ARG A 163 -11.55 2.89 17.43
CA ARG A 163 -10.96 4.04 16.74
C ARG A 163 -10.62 3.62 15.30
N PRO A 164 -10.96 4.43 14.29
CA PRO A 164 -10.58 4.13 12.92
C PRO A 164 -9.07 3.94 12.80
N ILE A 165 -8.66 2.88 12.12
CA ILE A 165 -7.25 2.66 11.74
C ILE A 165 -7.01 3.41 10.43
N ARG A 166 -5.90 4.13 10.34
CA ARG A 166 -5.48 4.86 9.14
C ARG A 166 -4.00 4.68 8.87
N VAL A 167 -3.61 4.91 7.63
CA VAL A 167 -2.23 5.22 7.29
C VAL A 167 -1.91 6.61 7.84
N ALA A 168 -1.16 6.69 8.93
CA ALA A 168 -0.71 7.97 9.48
C ALA A 168 0.31 8.64 8.55
N ALA A 169 1.20 7.84 7.95
CA ALA A 169 2.18 8.30 6.99
C ALA A 169 2.54 7.19 6.00
N ALA A 170 2.69 7.54 4.74
CA ALA A 170 3.23 6.67 3.69
C ALA A 170 4.58 7.22 3.24
N HIS A 171 5.56 6.34 3.07
CA HIS A 171 6.92 6.70 2.67
C HIS A 171 7.38 5.86 1.49
N TYR A 172 8.18 6.47 0.62
CA TYR A 172 8.96 5.80 -0.39
C TYR A 172 10.43 5.82 0.01
N VAL A 173 10.96 4.65 0.33
CA VAL A 173 12.38 4.46 0.63
C VAL A 173 13.13 4.42 -0.70
N ARG A 174 13.95 5.46 -0.89
CA ARG A 174 14.68 5.69 -2.13
C ARG A 174 15.87 4.74 -2.17
N PRO A 175 16.07 4.01 -3.29
CA PRO A 175 17.21 3.13 -3.44
C PRO A 175 18.50 3.95 -3.58
N LEU A 176 19.64 3.29 -3.41
CA LEU A 176 20.94 3.88 -3.66
C LEU A 176 21.00 4.48 -5.09
N HIS A 177 21.22 5.79 -5.18
CA HIS A 177 21.39 6.49 -6.45
C HIS A 177 22.89 6.56 -6.80
N ARG A 178 23.25 6.73 -8.07
CA ARG A 178 24.62 7.07 -8.47
C ARG A 178 24.60 8.44 -9.13
N ASP A 179 25.44 9.35 -8.64
CA ASP A 179 25.59 10.66 -9.25
C ASP A 179 26.27 10.59 -10.63
N GLU A 180 26.42 11.73 -11.30
CA GLU A 180 27.05 11.84 -12.63
C GLU A 180 28.50 11.32 -12.67
N HIS A 181 29.16 11.23 -11.52
CA HIS A 181 30.52 10.71 -11.37
C HIS A 181 30.54 9.23 -10.95
N GLY A 182 29.36 8.61 -10.82
CA GLY A 182 29.19 7.22 -10.47
C GLY A 182 29.28 6.92 -8.97
N HIS A 183 29.37 7.94 -8.10
CA HIS A 183 29.43 7.73 -6.66
C HIS A 183 28.06 7.39 -6.09
N PRO A 184 27.96 6.37 -5.23
CA PRO A 184 26.71 6.03 -4.58
C PRO A 184 26.28 7.16 -3.63
N GLN A 185 25.07 7.65 -3.82
CA GLN A 185 24.41 8.66 -3.01
C GLN A 185 23.19 8.02 -2.34
N GLN A 186 23.18 8.06 -1.02
CA GLN A 186 22.03 7.63 -0.23
C GLN A 186 21.09 8.82 -0.07
N LEU A 187 19.96 8.77 -0.78
CA LEU A 187 18.91 9.77 -0.61
C LEU A 187 18.04 9.40 0.59
N GLY A 188 17.64 10.40 1.37
CA GLY A 188 16.67 10.20 2.43
C GLY A 188 15.33 9.71 1.88
N PRO A 189 14.54 8.96 2.69
CA PRO A 189 13.18 8.57 2.29
C PRO A 189 12.31 9.77 1.97
N ALA A 190 11.39 9.60 1.03
CA ALA A 190 10.39 10.61 0.70
C ALA A 190 9.06 10.29 1.34
N VAL A 191 8.38 11.31 1.87
CA VAL A 191 6.99 11.20 2.31
C VAL A 191 6.10 11.20 1.06
N LEU A 192 5.19 10.23 0.96
CA LEU A 192 4.21 10.13 -0.11
C LEU A 192 2.89 10.79 0.27
N ALA A 193 2.41 10.51 1.48
CA ALA A 193 1.19 11.07 2.02
C ALA A 193 1.20 11.02 3.56
N THR A 194 0.44 11.91 4.20
CA THR A 194 0.19 11.87 5.66
C THR A 194 -1.27 12.15 5.96
N TRP A 195 -1.79 11.54 7.03
CA TRP A 195 -3.12 11.86 7.54
C TRP A 195 -3.07 13.15 8.38
N ASP A 196 -3.91 14.12 8.05
CA ASP A 196 -4.16 15.29 8.88
C ASP A 196 -5.48 15.11 9.65
N PRO A 197 -5.43 14.83 10.97
CA PRO A 197 -6.64 14.64 11.77
C PRO A 197 -7.45 15.93 11.94
N ALA A 198 -6.84 17.12 11.81
CA ALA A 198 -7.55 18.39 11.93
C ALA A 198 -8.43 18.66 10.70
N ARG A 199 -7.97 18.22 9.52
CA ARG A 199 -8.73 18.33 8.26
C ARG A 199 -9.58 17.10 7.97
N GLY A 200 -9.31 15.99 8.64
CA GLY A 200 -9.96 14.71 8.33
C GLY A 200 -9.66 14.25 6.90
N ALA A 201 -8.44 14.53 6.41
CA ALA A 201 -8.03 14.28 5.04
C ALA A 201 -6.55 13.88 4.94
N PHE A 202 -6.19 13.23 3.84
CA PHE A 202 -4.81 12.97 3.49
C PHE A 202 -4.20 14.17 2.75
N GLU A 203 -2.97 14.50 3.10
CA GLU A 203 -2.11 15.42 2.34
C GLU A 203 -1.12 14.61 1.50
N HIS A 204 -0.92 15.01 0.24
CA HIS A 204 -0.12 14.26 -0.74
C HIS A 204 1.15 15.00 -1.15
N PHE A 205 2.27 14.30 -1.09
CA PHE A 205 3.62 14.83 -1.32
C PHE A 205 4.39 14.07 -2.40
N ALA A 206 3.80 13.02 -2.98
CA ALA A 206 4.45 12.16 -3.97
C ALA A 206 4.97 12.92 -5.20
N TRP A 207 4.39 14.07 -5.54
CA TRP A 207 4.82 14.94 -6.65
C TRP A 207 6.32 15.27 -6.61
N GLY A 208 6.93 15.38 -5.43
CA GLY A 208 8.36 15.64 -5.27
C GLY A 208 9.27 14.48 -5.70
N VAL A 209 8.72 13.27 -5.84
CA VAL A 209 9.46 12.05 -6.20
C VAL A 209 8.86 11.28 -7.37
N LEU A 210 7.78 11.75 -7.98
CA LEU A 210 7.16 11.12 -9.15
C LEU A 210 8.14 10.87 -10.31
N PRO A 211 9.05 11.79 -10.68
CA PRO A 211 10.02 11.51 -11.74
C PRO A 211 10.94 10.33 -11.43
N GLU A 212 11.36 10.18 -10.17
CA GLU A 212 12.19 9.05 -9.73
C GLU A 212 11.41 7.74 -9.72
N ILE A 213 10.18 7.77 -9.19
CA ILE A 213 9.30 6.60 -9.22
C ILE A 213 9.06 6.18 -10.68
N ALA A 214 8.75 7.12 -11.56
CA ALA A 214 8.55 6.84 -12.98
C ALA A 214 9.80 6.22 -13.62
N ALA A 215 11.00 6.77 -13.35
CA ALA A 215 12.25 6.20 -13.83
C ALA A 215 12.47 4.77 -13.33
N ARG A 216 12.20 4.49 -12.05
CA ARG A 216 12.28 3.14 -11.46
C ARG A 216 11.28 2.17 -12.09
N LEU A 217 10.10 2.67 -12.46
CA LEU A 217 9.06 1.91 -13.15
C LEU A 217 9.30 1.82 -14.67
N ALA A 218 10.42 2.35 -15.19
CA ALA A 218 10.72 2.46 -16.62
C ALA A 218 9.64 3.19 -17.43
N ARG A 219 9.11 4.28 -16.88
CA ARG A 219 8.03 5.11 -17.45
C ARG A 219 8.43 6.58 -17.50
N ARG A 220 7.73 7.35 -18.34
CA ARG A 220 7.80 8.82 -18.32
C ARG A 220 6.96 9.35 -17.15
N ALA A 221 7.44 10.41 -16.49
CA ALA A 221 6.76 11.00 -15.33
C ALA A 221 5.31 11.42 -15.64
N GLY A 222 5.09 12.09 -16.77
CA GLY A 222 3.74 12.51 -17.18
C GLY A 222 2.81 11.33 -17.48
N ASP A 223 3.32 10.21 -18.02
CA ASP A 223 2.51 9.01 -18.25
C ASP A 223 2.15 8.31 -16.94
N LEU A 224 3.06 8.34 -15.94
CA LEU A 224 2.77 7.85 -14.61
C LEU A 224 1.70 8.70 -13.92
N GLU A 225 1.83 10.02 -13.98
CA GLU A 225 0.87 10.96 -13.39
C GLU A 225 -0.55 10.77 -13.97
N ALA A 226 -0.66 10.67 -15.30
CA ALA A 226 -1.95 10.41 -15.96
C ALA A 226 -2.57 9.06 -15.53
N ASP A 227 -1.76 8.00 -15.46
CA ASP A 227 -2.20 6.68 -15.00
C ASP A 227 -2.60 6.68 -13.51
N LEU A 228 -1.90 7.44 -12.65
CA LEU A 228 -2.29 7.59 -11.24
C LEU A 228 -3.66 8.25 -11.12
N HIS A 229 -3.97 9.24 -11.96
CA HIS A 229 -5.30 9.85 -12.00
C HIS A 229 -6.38 8.83 -12.38
N HIS A 230 -6.15 8.01 -13.40
CA HIS A 230 -7.07 6.95 -13.79
C HIS A 230 -7.27 5.90 -12.68
N ARG A 231 -6.19 5.44 -12.05
CA ARG A 231 -6.26 4.47 -10.94
C ARG A 231 -7.02 5.01 -9.74
N ARG A 232 -6.82 6.29 -9.41
CA ARG A 232 -7.57 7.01 -8.38
C ARG A 232 -9.06 7.01 -8.71
N ASP A 233 -9.43 7.40 -9.93
CA ASP A 233 -10.83 7.45 -10.35
C ASP A 233 -11.48 6.06 -10.35
N ASP A 234 -10.77 5.03 -10.81
CA ASP A 234 -11.24 3.66 -10.81
C ASP A 234 -11.46 3.15 -9.38
N ILE A 235 -10.47 3.27 -8.49
CA ILE A 235 -10.60 2.83 -7.09
C ILE A 235 -11.71 3.61 -6.36
N GLY A 236 -11.75 4.93 -6.55
CA GLY A 236 -12.79 5.78 -5.96
C GLY A 236 -14.19 5.46 -6.48
N GLY A 237 -14.32 5.17 -7.77
CA GLY A 237 -15.54 4.72 -8.41
C GLY A 237 -16.02 3.37 -7.86
N LEU A 238 -15.12 2.40 -7.72
CA LEU A 238 -15.42 1.10 -7.12
C LEU A 238 -15.85 1.22 -5.65
N ALA A 239 -15.18 2.07 -4.87
CA ALA A 239 -15.53 2.32 -3.48
C ALA A 239 -16.93 2.94 -3.36
N THR A 240 -17.24 3.90 -4.23
CA THR A 240 -18.56 4.56 -4.30
C THR A 240 -19.66 3.57 -4.73
N ALA A 241 -19.33 2.66 -5.64
CA ALA A 241 -20.24 1.61 -6.12
C ALA A 241 -20.41 0.44 -5.13
N GLY A 242 -19.65 0.40 -4.03
CA GLY A 242 -19.71 -0.68 -3.04
C GLY A 242 -19.07 -1.99 -3.51
N VAL A 243 -18.18 -1.94 -4.50
CA VAL A 243 -17.44 -3.12 -5.00
C VAL A 243 -16.28 -3.43 -4.07
N THR A 244 -16.56 -4.17 -3.00
CA THR A 244 -15.61 -4.36 -1.88
C THR A 244 -15.06 -5.77 -1.75
N SER A 245 -15.67 -6.76 -2.42
CA SER A 245 -15.19 -8.15 -2.40
C SER A 245 -13.77 -8.24 -2.93
N LEU A 246 -12.89 -8.96 -2.20
CA LEU A 246 -11.49 -9.11 -2.58
C LEU A 246 -11.33 -9.81 -3.93
N ALA A 247 -12.13 -10.86 -4.17
CA ALA A 247 -12.10 -11.61 -5.42
C ALA A 247 -12.58 -10.75 -6.60
N GLU A 248 -13.65 -9.97 -6.43
CA GLU A 248 -14.18 -9.09 -7.47
C GLU A 248 -13.21 -7.94 -7.79
N VAL A 249 -12.70 -7.27 -6.76
CA VAL A 249 -11.71 -6.19 -6.91
C VAL A 249 -10.45 -6.72 -7.62
N GLY A 250 -9.93 -7.88 -7.21
CA GLY A 250 -8.77 -8.49 -7.87
C GLY A 250 -9.00 -8.77 -9.36
N ARG A 251 -10.18 -9.24 -9.75
CA ARG A 251 -10.55 -9.46 -11.17
C ARG A 251 -10.61 -8.14 -11.95
N LEU A 252 -11.23 -7.10 -11.38
CA LEU A 252 -11.37 -5.79 -12.04
C LEU A 252 -10.00 -5.11 -12.23
N ILE A 253 -9.16 -5.15 -11.19
CA ILE A 253 -7.79 -4.65 -11.24
C ILE A 253 -6.95 -5.44 -12.26
N ALA A 254 -7.09 -6.77 -12.33
CA ALA A 254 -6.44 -7.56 -13.37
C ALA A 254 -6.91 -7.19 -14.79
N GLY A 255 -8.20 -6.90 -14.97
CA GLY A 255 -8.78 -6.43 -16.23
C GLY A 255 -8.19 -5.09 -16.71
N TYR A 256 -7.96 -4.14 -15.79
CA TYR A 256 -7.29 -2.87 -16.09
C TYR A 256 -5.92 -3.07 -16.76
N ARG A 257 -5.11 -4.01 -16.24
CA ARG A 257 -3.75 -4.29 -16.73
C ARG A 257 -3.73 -4.74 -18.19
N VAL A 258 -4.71 -5.54 -18.59
CA VAL A 258 -4.85 -6.02 -19.98
C VAL A 258 -5.26 -4.88 -20.92
N GLY A 259 -6.17 -4.01 -20.49
CA GLY A 259 -6.65 -2.89 -21.30
C GLY A 259 -5.61 -1.80 -21.54
N TYR A 260 -4.87 -1.42 -20.49
CA TYR A 260 -3.91 -0.31 -20.56
C TYR A 260 -2.55 -0.73 -21.17
N GLY A 261 -2.11 -1.97 -20.96
CA GLY A 261 -0.88 -2.51 -21.56
C GLY A 261 -0.91 -2.54 -23.08
N HIS A 262 -2.06 -2.86 -23.69
CA HIS A 262 -2.22 -2.86 -25.15
C HIS A 262 -2.33 -1.45 -25.76
N ALA A 263 -2.78 -0.45 -25.01
CA ALA A 263 -2.93 0.92 -25.49
C ALA A 263 -1.57 1.66 -25.61
N HIS A 264 -0.55 1.24 -24.86
CA HIS A 264 0.79 1.84 -24.92
C HIS A 264 1.75 1.13 -25.89
N ASP A 265 1.58 -0.17 -26.17
CA ASP A 265 2.40 -0.89 -27.16
C ASP A 265 2.04 -0.56 -28.62
N THR A 266 0.88 0.06 -28.87
CA THR A 266 0.38 0.33 -30.24
C THR A 266 0.85 1.66 -30.85
N LYS A 267 1.76 2.39 -30.21
CA LYS A 267 2.32 3.67 -30.74
C LYS A 267 3.85 3.65 -30.94
N GLY A 268 4.41 2.50 -31.31
CA GLY A 268 5.84 2.35 -31.58
C GLY A 268 6.14 1.58 -32.88
N HIS A 269 5.67 2.07 -34.02
CA HIS A 269 6.21 1.72 -35.34
C HIS A 269 6.41 2.99 -36.16
#